data_AF-A0A7K4RHD2-F1
#
_entry.id   AF-A0A7K4RHD2-F1
#
_cell.length_a   1.000
_cell.length_b   1.000
_cell.length_c   1.000
_cell.angle_alpha   90.00
_cell.angle_beta   90.00
_cell.angle_gamma   90.00
#
_symmetry.space_group_name_H-M   'P 1'
#
loop_
_entity.id
_entity.type
_entity.pdbx_description
1 polymer ?
#
loop_
_entity_poly.entity_id
_entity_poly.type
_entity_poly.pdbx_seq_one_letter_code
_entity_poly.pdbx_strand_id
1 'polypeptide(L)'
;METLARGLVAFLAPRGVELRCHTPLCHLCHRHGRWQLTLPDGTISADHVVSALPAAALAEALPPEAEPLARELRHIPAASVAMVNLQYEGVSLPVT
;
A
#
# COMPACT_ATOMS: atom_id res chain seq x y z
N MET A 1 10.91 -6.49 12.90
CA MET A 1 9.49 -6.51 12.47
C MET A 1 9.28 -7.08 11.07
N GLU A 2 10.27 -7.04 10.18
CA GLU A 2 10.14 -7.57 8.81
C GLU A 2 9.82 -9.08 8.72
N THR A 3 10.24 -9.85 9.72
CA THR A 3 10.09 -11.33 9.76
C THR A 3 8.64 -11.79 9.62
N LEU A 4 7.67 -11.07 10.19
CA LEU A 4 6.25 -11.40 10.05
C LEU A 4 5.78 -11.25 8.60
N ALA A 5 6.08 -10.12 7.97
CA ALA A 5 5.70 -9.87 6.58
C ALA A 5 6.33 -10.91 5.65
N ARG A 6 7.61 -11.24 5.85
CA ARG A 6 8.28 -12.32 5.10
C ARG A 6 7.64 -13.69 5.34
N GLY A 7 7.24 -13.99 6.57
CA GLY A 7 6.51 -15.21 6.92
C GLY A 7 5.18 -15.32 6.17
N LEU A 8 4.42 -14.22 6.06
CA LEU A 8 3.18 -14.18 5.28
C LEU A 8 3.44 -14.44 3.79
N VAL A 9 4.47 -13.83 3.21
CA VAL A 9 4.84 -14.08 1.81
C VAL A 9 5.20 -15.56 1.60
N ALA A 10 6.04 -16.13 2.46
CA ALA A 10 6.43 -17.55 2.38
C ALA A 10 5.22 -18.49 2.54
N PHE A 11 4.25 -18.12 3.37
CA PHE A 11 3.01 -18.86 3.53
C PHE A 11 2.11 -18.77 2.28
N LEU A 12 2.00 -17.61 1.65
CA LEU A 12 1.09 -17.42 0.51
C LEU A 12 1.65 -17.92 -0.82
N ALA A 13 2.97 -17.87 -1.04
CA ALA A 13 3.61 -18.28 -2.28
C ALA A 13 3.23 -19.70 -2.78
N PRO A 14 3.29 -20.77 -1.95
CA PRO A 14 2.90 -22.12 -2.41
C PRO A 14 1.39 -22.28 -2.65
N ARG A 15 0.56 -21.30 -2.26
CA ARG A 15 -0.89 -21.32 -2.45
C ARG A 15 -1.33 -20.66 -3.76
N GLY A 16 -0.38 -20.29 -4.62
CA GLY A 16 -0.66 -19.70 -5.94
C GLY A 16 -1.09 -18.23 -5.88
N VAL A 17 -0.81 -17.52 -4.78
CA VAL A 17 -1.03 -16.07 -4.69
C VAL A 17 0.03 -15.36 -5.52
N GLU A 18 -0.40 -14.54 -6.47
CA GLU A 18 0.50 -13.69 -7.24
C GLU A 18 0.86 -12.44 -6.42
N LEU A 19 2.15 -12.27 -6.12
CA LEU A 19 2.68 -11.09 -5.45
C LEU A 19 3.51 -10.27 -6.42
N ARG A 20 3.06 -9.05 -6.72
CA ARG A 20 3.73 -8.11 -7.62
C ARG A 20 4.37 -6.98 -6.82
N CYS A 21 5.67 -7.08 -6.60
CA CYS A 21 6.44 -6.04 -5.91
C CYS A 21 6.90 -4.96 -6.89
N HIS A 22 7.03 -3.71 -6.40
CA HIS A 22 7.47 -2.57 -7.21
C HIS A 22 6.58 -2.26 -8.41
N THR A 23 5.30 -2.63 -8.33
CA THR A 23 4.29 -2.39 -9.37
C THR A 23 3.22 -1.44 -8.82
N PRO A 24 3.50 -0.12 -8.74
CA PRO A 24 2.57 0.83 -8.15
C PRO A 24 1.26 0.92 -8.95
N LEU A 25 0.14 1.10 -8.25
CA LEU A 25 -1.14 1.38 -8.88
C LEU A 25 -1.14 2.81 -9.46
N CYS A 26 -1.42 2.93 -10.75
CA CYS A 26 -1.51 4.23 -11.44
C CYS A 26 -2.96 4.72 -11.51
N HIS A 27 -3.91 3.82 -11.78
CA HIS A 27 -5.32 4.18 -11.91
C HIS A 27 -6.22 2.99 -11.57
N LEU A 28 -7.36 3.27 -10.94
CA LEU A 28 -8.37 2.30 -10.57
C LEU A 28 -9.71 2.76 -11.13
N CYS A 29 -10.40 1.95 -11.91
CA CYS A 29 -11.76 2.27 -12.33
C CYS A 29 -12.64 1.04 -12.39
N HIS A 30 -13.95 1.25 -12.29
CA HIS A 30 -14.94 0.20 -12.47
C HIS A 30 -15.60 0.36 -13.84
N ARG A 31 -15.39 -0.60 -14.73
CA ARG A 31 -15.90 -0.58 -16.11
C ARG A 31 -16.53 -1.92 -16.45
N HIS A 32 -17.70 -1.88 -17.09
CA HIS A 32 -18.42 -3.08 -17.55
C HIS A 32 -18.60 -4.16 -16.46
N GLY A 33 -18.84 -3.75 -15.21
CA GLY A 33 -19.07 -4.68 -14.10
C GLY A 33 -17.81 -5.32 -13.51
N ARG A 34 -16.60 -4.86 -13.88
CA ARG A 34 -15.33 -5.30 -13.29
C ARG A 34 -14.46 -4.12 -12.90
N TRP A 35 -13.60 -4.32 -11.92
CA TRP A 35 -12.52 -3.39 -11.61
C TRP A 35 -11.38 -3.56 -12.60
N GLN A 36 -10.79 -2.45 -13.02
CA GLN A 36 -9.59 -2.37 -13.83
C GLN A 36 -8.51 -1.59 -13.08
N LEU A 37 -7.37 -2.22 -12.89
CA LEU A 37 -6.19 -1.70 -12.22
C LEU A 37 -5.12 -1.44 -13.28
N THR A 38 -4.81 -0.17 -13.54
CA THR A 38 -3.73 0.21 -14.44
C THR A 38 -2.43 0.29 -13.66
N LEU A 39 -1.44 -0.42 -14.15
CA LEU A 39 -0.09 -0.56 -13.63
C LEU A 39 0.92 -0.13 -14.70
N PRO A 40 2.21 0.08 -14.36
CA PRO A 40 3.21 0.50 -15.34
C PRO A 40 3.38 -0.46 -16.53
N ASP A 41 3.12 -1.75 -16.33
CA ASP A 41 3.32 -2.80 -17.32
C ASP A 41 2.01 -3.35 -17.90
N GLY A 42 0.86 -2.76 -17.58
CA GLY A 42 -0.42 -3.12 -18.18
C GLY A 42 -1.62 -2.95 -17.26
N THR A 43 -2.73 -3.59 -17.63
CA THR A 43 -3.98 -3.51 -16.87
C THR A 43 -4.38 -4.90 -16.38
N ILE A 44 -4.71 -5.02 -15.09
CA ILE A 44 -5.34 -6.21 -14.51
C ILE A 44 -6.83 -5.95 -14.31
N SER A 45 -7.66 -6.98 -14.47
CA SER A 45 -9.07 -6.95 -14.11
C SER A 45 -9.37 -7.80 -12.88
N ALA A 46 -10.24 -7.32 -11.99
CA ALA A 46 -10.67 -8.03 -10.80
C ALA A 46 -12.19 -7.87 -10.56
N ASP A 47 -12.81 -8.85 -9.94
CA ASP A 47 -14.22 -8.76 -9.53
C ASP A 47 -14.38 -7.86 -8.30
N HIS A 48 -13.41 -7.89 -7.40
CA HIS A 48 -13.36 -7.06 -6.19
C HIS A 48 -11.95 -6.53 -5.93
N VAL A 49 -11.87 -5.39 -5.25
CA VAL A 49 -10.61 -4.77 -4.84
C VAL A 49 -10.68 -4.48 -3.34
N VAL A 50 -9.67 -4.93 -2.61
CA VAL A 50 -9.44 -4.55 -1.22
C VAL A 50 -8.23 -3.62 -1.21
N SER A 51 -8.45 -2.33 -0.96
CA SER A 51 -7.36 -1.36 -0.89
C SER A 51 -6.74 -1.37 0.51
N ALA A 52 -5.45 -1.66 0.57
CA ALA A 52 -4.61 -1.46 1.76
C ALA A 52 -3.62 -0.29 1.58
N LEU A 53 -3.85 0.55 0.55
CA LEU A 53 -3.03 1.75 0.31
C LEU A 53 -3.33 2.84 1.35
N PRO A 54 -2.36 3.74 1.62
CA PRO A 54 -2.68 4.99 2.30
C PRO A 54 -3.84 5.71 1.60
N ALA A 55 -4.74 6.31 2.39
CA ALA A 55 -5.97 6.91 1.86
C ALA A 55 -5.71 7.96 0.76
N ALA A 56 -4.73 8.84 0.97
CA ALA A 56 -4.31 9.82 -0.02
C ALA A 56 -3.81 9.15 -1.33
N ALA A 57 -3.05 8.06 -1.24
CA ALA A 57 -2.57 7.35 -2.42
C ALA A 57 -3.70 6.66 -3.20
N LEU A 58 -4.71 6.14 -2.50
CA LEU A 58 -5.92 5.62 -3.15
C LEU A 58 -6.69 6.74 -3.85
N ALA A 59 -6.84 7.91 -3.20
CA ALA A 59 -7.56 9.05 -3.76
C ALA A 59 -7.00 9.52 -5.11
N GLU A 60 -5.67 9.50 -5.26
CA GLU A 60 -4.99 9.87 -6.51
C GLU A 60 -5.15 8.84 -7.63
N ALA A 61 -5.43 7.58 -7.29
CA ALA A 61 -5.66 6.52 -8.28
C ALA A 61 -7.13 6.44 -8.73
N LEU A 62 -8.05 7.11 -8.02
CA LEU A 62 -9.48 7.08 -8.35
C LEU A 62 -9.80 7.92 -9.58
N PRO A 63 -10.84 7.55 -10.34
CA PRO A 63 -11.20 8.27 -11.54
C PRO A 63 -12.02 9.53 -11.15
N PRO A 64 -12.13 10.54 -12.05
CA PRO A 64 -12.81 11.80 -11.74
C PRO A 64 -14.26 11.65 -11.27
N GLU A 65 -14.96 10.61 -11.72
CA GLU A 65 -16.36 10.36 -11.34
C GLU A 65 -16.49 9.95 -9.86
N ALA A 66 -15.41 9.48 -9.24
CA ALA A 66 -15.34 9.14 -7.83
C ALA A 66 -14.80 10.28 -6.94
N GLU A 67 -14.78 11.52 -7.45
CA GLU A 67 -14.29 12.69 -6.72
C GLU A 67 -14.91 12.87 -5.31
N PRO A 68 -16.21 12.60 -5.06
CA PRO A 68 -16.74 12.65 -3.69
C PRO A 68 -15.99 11.71 -2.73
N LEU A 69 -15.66 10.50 -3.16
CA LEU A 69 -14.89 9.55 -2.36
C LEU A 69 -13.42 9.97 -2.25
N ALA A 70 -12.80 10.40 -3.35
CA ALA A 70 -11.42 10.87 -3.35
C ALA A 70 -11.23 12.04 -2.36
N ARG A 71 -12.21 12.95 -2.29
CA ARG A 71 -12.22 14.04 -1.31
C ARG A 71 -12.24 13.53 0.12
N GLU A 72 -13.13 12.63 0.49
CA GLU A 72 -13.18 12.07 1.84
C GLU A 72 -11.87 11.37 2.22
N LEU A 73 -11.29 10.61 1.28
CA LEU A 73 -10.00 9.94 1.49
C LEU A 73 -8.85 10.92 1.71
N ARG A 74 -8.81 12.06 1.00
CA ARG A 74 -7.80 13.11 1.20
C ARG A 74 -7.91 13.81 2.56
N HIS A 75 -9.07 13.77 3.21
CA HIS A 75 -9.24 14.35 4.55
C HIS A 75 -8.67 13.45 5.67
N ILE A 76 -8.29 12.20 5.38
CA ILE A 76 -7.67 11.33 6.37
C ILE A 76 -6.19 11.71 6.52
N PRO A 77 -5.77 12.26 7.68
CA PRO A 77 -4.42 12.79 7.83
C PRO A 77 -3.38 11.68 7.98
N ALA A 78 -2.17 11.95 7.50
CA ALA A 78 -0.97 11.17 7.80
C ALA A 78 0.02 12.03 8.62
N ALA A 79 0.81 11.39 9.47
CA ALA A 79 1.85 12.04 10.23
C ALA A 79 3.24 11.69 9.67
N SER A 80 4.12 12.68 9.61
CA SER A 80 5.53 12.47 9.30
C SER A 80 6.30 12.15 10.57
N VAL A 81 7.09 11.07 10.55
CA VAL A 81 7.93 10.65 11.67
C VAL A 81 9.36 10.46 11.16
N ALA A 82 10.33 11.12 11.80
CA ALA A 82 11.75 10.88 11.55
C ALA A 82 12.28 9.85 12.55
N MET A 83 12.93 8.80 12.07
CA MET A 83 13.54 7.77 12.90
C MET A 83 15.07 7.83 12.75
N VAL A 84 15.76 7.98 13.88
CA VAL A 84 17.22 7.96 13.94
C VAL A 84 17.64 6.82 14.86
N ASN A 85 18.34 5.84 14.31
CA ASN A 85 18.88 4.73 15.07
C ASN A 85 20.35 5.02 15.38
N LEU A 86 20.67 5.13 16.67
CA LEU A 86 22.04 5.35 17.14
C LEU A 86 22.55 4.09 17.84
N GLN A 87 23.72 3.61 17.43
CA GLN A 87 24.39 2.47 18.04
C GLN A 87 25.79 2.91 18.47
N TYR A 88 26.10 2.65 19.75
CA TYR A 88 27.39 2.96 20.33
C TYR A 88 27.97 1.69 20.96
N GLU A 89 29.26 1.46 20.75
CA GLU A 89 29.98 0.35 21.36
C GLU A 89 30.42 0.71 22.79
N GLY A 90 30.24 -0.22 23.74
CA GLY A 90 30.74 -0.06 25.11
C GLY A 90 30.05 1.02 25.95
N VAL A 91 28.91 1.56 25.51
CA VAL A 91 28.18 2.61 26.24
C VAL A 91 27.04 2.01 27.07
N SER A 92 26.99 2.37 28.36
CA SER A 92 25.81 2.21 29.22
C SER A 92 25.01 3.52 29.21
N LEU A 93 23.69 3.44 28.99
CA LEU A 93 22.82 4.61 29.15
C LEU A 93 22.88 5.08 30.62
N PRO A 94 23.13 6.36 30.90
CA PRO A 94 23.08 6.86 32.26
C PRO A 94 21.65 6.69 32.78
N VAL A 95 21.51 6.00 33.90
CA VAL A 95 20.24 5.88 34.63
C VAL A 95 20.25 6.97 35.70
N THR A 96 19.38 7.97 35.56
CA THR A 96 19.14 9.00 36.60
C THR A 96 18.17 8.49 37.65
#